data_AF-A0A2M8CSW9-F1
#
_entry.id   AF-A0A2M8CSW9-F1
#
_cell.length_a   1.000
_cell.length_b   1.000
_cell.length_c   1.000
_cell.angle_alpha   90.00
_cell.angle_beta   90.00
_cell.angle_gamma   90.00
#
_symmetry.space_group_name_H-M   'P 1'
#
loop_
_entity.id
_entity.type
_entity.pdbx_description
1 polymer ?
#
loop_
_entity_poly.entity_id
_entity_poly.type
_entity_poly.pdbx_seq_one_letter_code
_entity_poly.pdbx_strand_id
1 'polypeptide(L)'
;MSLHKSTSLAVSVLIFSILACSLPDSTPVAPPAATAADGTKIVLEVQATALAAQITQMAQSPAATPAPIQVTVEITSLPAPTNLPAQVEAPTATEIPAAPTADFDAWMKDDARILVYEDTQNIGLWIRDALDGMNVKYTHVGDALGTFMENLNSGIQWDLIIVGAESKTSVQGEFWDVISERVSRKNTALIAEVWYLDLLGEGRIKPLLTGCGVRFQRDWPLAESIYWLQPDQPVFNAPNTSMPLIHYNIYWSAQAGDLIKLAPGSNATLLAGIFQKQKSDYGVLATCYDGRVILQTFSNHDYRRDEIMLLWQNYVYNTLKNRFATLP
;
A
#
# COMPACT_ATOMS: atom_id res chain seq x y z
N MET A 1 -41.26 -50.84 26.05
CA MET A 1 -40.86 -52.11 26.69
C MET A 1 -40.32 -53.06 25.62
N SER A 2 -39.09 -53.56 25.82
CA SER A 2 -38.36 -54.65 25.11
C SER A 2 -38.09 -54.45 23.61
N LEU A 3 -36.89 -54.21 23.06
CA LEU A 3 -35.51 -54.71 23.25
C LEU A 3 -35.28 -56.18 22.88
N HIS A 4 -34.59 -56.44 21.74
CA HIS A 4 -33.48 -57.41 21.51
C HIS A 4 -33.02 -57.36 20.02
N LYS A 5 -31.78 -56.91 19.72
CA LYS A 5 -30.53 -57.68 19.37
C LYS A 5 -30.59 -58.36 17.97
N SER A 6 -29.85 -57.93 16.94
CA SER A 6 -28.38 -57.97 16.64
C SER A 6 -27.84 -59.33 16.13
N THR A 7 -26.91 -59.27 15.16
CA THR A 7 -26.08 -60.30 14.43
C THR A 7 -26.55 -60.51 12.97
N SER A 8 -25.73 -60.63 11.91
CA SER A 8 -24.30 -61.00 11.69
C SER A 8 -23.88 -60.45 10.29
N LEU A 9 -22.76 -59.75 10.11
CA LEU A 9 -21.41 -60.21 9.68
C LEU A 9 -21.27 -60.82 8.25
N ALA A 10 -20.52 -60.09 7.41
CA ALA A 10 -19.61 -60.49 6.32
C ALA A 10 -20.11 -61.26 5.06
N VAL A 11 -19.71 -60.79 3.87
CA VAL A 11 -18.72 -61.43 2.97
C VAL A 11 -18.51 -60.58 1.70
N SER A 12 -17.24 -60.29 1.43
CA SER A 12 -16.66 -59.64 0.25
C SER A 12 -16.63 -60.54 -0.98
N VAL A 13 -16.89 -60.01 -2.18
CA VAL A 13 -16.34 -60.47 -3.49
C VAL A 13 -16.31 -59.24 -4.42
N LEU A 14 -15.19 -58.53 -4.57
CA LEU A 14 -14.13 -58.74 -5.57
C LEU A 14 -14.62 -58.67 -7.04
N ILE A 15 -14.57 -57.48 -7.65
CA ILE A 15 -14.45 -57.32 -9.10
C ILE A 15 -13.15 -56.57 -9.36
N PHE A 16 -12.12 -57.36 -9.64
CA PHE A 16 -10.85 -56.96 -10.23
C PHE A 16 -10.94 -57.08 -11.77
N SER A 17 -10.05 -56.37 -12.46
CA SER A 17 -9.81 -56.32 -13.92
C SER A 17 -10.60 -55.19 -14.58
N ILE A 18 -10.03 -54.19 -15.26
CA ILE A 18 -8.91 -54.23 -16.21
C ILE A 18 -8.39 -52.79 -16.37
N LEU A 19 -7.09 -52.54 -16.15
CA LEU A 19 -6.38 -51.47 -16.88
C LEU A 19 -4.91 -51.87 -17.02
N ALA A 20 -4.57 -52.22 -18.26
CA ALA A 20 -3.24 -52.64 -18.67
C ALA A 20 -2.30 -51.44 -18.83
N CYS A 21 -1.04 -51.71 -18.47
CA CYS A 21 0.20 -50.98 -18.64
C CYS A 21 0.27 -49.90 -19.74
N SER A 22 0.73 -48.72 -19.34
CA SER A 22 1.72 -47.94 -20.08
C SER A 22 2.71 -47.33 -19.08
N LEU A 23 3.84 -48.02 -18.90
CA LEU A 23 5.01 -47.54 -18.17
C LEU A 23 5.83 -46.62 -19.10
N PRO A 24 6.13 -45.37 -18.72
CA PRO A 24 7.23 -44.64 -19.32
C PRO A 24 8.56 -44.96 -18.61
N ASP A 25 9.57 -45.24 -19.44
CA ASP A 25 10.98 -45.44 -19.08
C ASP A 25 11.49 -44.39 -18.08
N SER A 26 11.97 -44.85 -16.93
CA SER A 26 12.77 -44.06 -16.01
C SER A 26 14.23 -44.09 -16.44
N THR A 27 14.62 -43.09 -17.24
CA THR A 27 16.03 -42.72 -17.41
C THR A 27 16.51 -41.98 -16.15
N PRO A 28 17.73 -42.23 -15.63
CA PRO A 28 18.26 -41.46 -14.51
C PRO A 28 18.64 -40.07 -15.01
N VAL A 29 17.83 -39.07 -14.65
CA VAL A 29 18.18 -37.66 -14.80
C VAL A 29 19.24 -37.34 -13.74
N ALA A 30 20.39 -36.87 -14.21
CA ALA A 30 21.46 -36.34 -13.36
C ALA A 30 20.90 -35.24 -12.44
N PRO A 31 21.37 -35.12 -11.18
CA PRO A 31 20.89 -34.09 -10.28
C PRO A 31 21.10 -32.71 -10.92
N PRO A 32 20.10 -31.81 -10.90
CA PRO A 32 20.29 -30.46 -11.41
C PRO A 32 21.40 -29.80 -10.59
N ALA A 33 22.39 -29.24 -11.29
CA ALA A 33 23.38 -28.38 -10.68
C ALA A 33 22.66 -27.30 -9.87
N ALA A 34 23.01 -27.16 -8.60
CA ALA A 34 22.52 -26.10 -7.72
C ALA A 34 22.62 -24.77 -8.46
N THR A 35 21.47 -24.20 -8.79
CA THR A 35 21.35 -22.99 -9.59
C THR A 35 21.91 -21.82 -8.78
N ALA A 36 22.63 -20.91 -9.45
CA ALA A 36 23.14 -19.66 -8.89
C ALA A 36 22.05 -18.74 -8.27
N ALA A 37 20.77 -19.15 -8.32
CA ALA A 37 19.64 -18.53 -7.66
C ALA A 37 19.70 -18.63 -6.12
N ASP A 38 20.17 -19.76 -5.56
CA ASP A 38 20.30 -19.92 -4.10
C ASP A 38 21.39 -19.01 -3.51
N GLY A 39 22.51 -18.86 -4.23
CA GLY A 39 23.59 -17.95 -3.82
C GLY A 39 23.14 -16.49 -3.80
N THR A 40 22.29 -16.08 -4.75
CA THR A 40 21.76 -14.71 -4.80
C THR A 40 20.79 -14.45 -3.66
N LYS A 41 19.96 -15.43 -3.30
CA LYS A 41 19.05 -15.35 -2.14
C LYS A 41 19.81 -15.22 -0.82
N ILE A 42 20.84 -16.04 -0.62
CA ILE A 42 21.69 -15.96 0.58
C ILE A 42 22.40 -14.61 0.65
N VAL A 43 22.90 -14.08 -0.47
CA VAL A 43 23.54 -12.75 -0.49
C VAL A 43 22.55 -11.64 -0.14
N LEU A 44 21.30 -11.71 -0.62
CA LEU A 44 20.25 -10.74 -0.29
C LEU A 44 19.85 -10.80 1.19
N GLU A 45 19.70 -12.01 1.76
CA GLU A 45 19.40 -12.19 3.19
C GLU A 45 20.55 -11.71 4.10
N VAL A 46 21.80 -11.95 3.70
CA VAL A 46 22.98 -11.43 4.42
C VAL A 46 23.04 -9.91 4.35
N GLN A 47 22.76 -9.32 3.19
CA GLN A 47 22.76 -7.87 3.02
C GLN A 47 21.63 -7.20 3.83
N ALA A 48 20.43 -7.80 3.86
CA ALA A 48 19.32 -7.34 4.69
C ALA A 48 19.67 -7.41 6.19
N THR A 49 20.33 -8.49 6.62
CA THR A 49 20.77 -8.67 8.00
C THR A 49 21.85 -7.65 8.39
N ALA A 50 22.80 -7.37 7.50
CA ALA A 50 23.85 -6.36 7.73
C ALA A 50 23.26 -4.95 7.87
N LEU A 51 22.26 -4.60 7.06
CA LEU A 51 21.57 -3.32 7.15
C LEU A 51 20.76 -3.20 8.45
N ALA A 52 20.05 -4.26 8.85
CA ALA A 52 19.31 -4.29 10.11
C ALA A 52 20.24 -4.13 11.33
N ALA A 53 21.41 -4.76 11.31
CA ALA A 53 22.43 -4.60 12.35
C ALA A 53 22.97 -3.15 12.41
N GLN A 54 23.19 -2.52 11.25
CA GLN A 54 23.65 -1.13 11.17
C GLN A 54 22.61 -0.15 11.72
N ILE A 55 21.32 -0.34 11.39
CA ILE A 55 20.22 0.48 11.93
C ILE A 55 20.12 0.30 13.45
N THR A 56 20.28 -0.92 13.95
CA THR A 56 20.26 -1.22 15.39
C THR A 56 21.43 -0.55 16.12
N GLN A 57 22.63 -0.51 15.52
CA GLN A 57 23.77 0.21 16.09
C GLN A 57 23.58 1.73 16.11
N MET A 58 22.94 2.29 15.09
CA MET A 58 22.60 3.72 15.06
C MET A 58 21.55 4.07 16.13
N ALA A 59 20.59 3.18 16.39
CA ALA A 59 19.56 3.38 17.42
C ALA A 59 20.08 3.21 18.87
N GLN A 60 21.25 2.59 19.07
CA GLN A 60 21.85 2.37 20.39
C GLN A 60 22.89 3.42 20.79
N SER A 61 23.14 4.44 19.96
CA SER A 61 24.00 5.57 20.33
C SER A 61 23.25 6.53 21.27
N PRO A 62 23.70 6.76 22.52
CA PRO A 62 23.09 7.76 23.37
C PRO A 62 23.27 9.15 22.76
N ALA A 63 22.17 9.90 22.66
CA ALA A 63 22.20 11.32 22.33
C ALA A 63 23.12 12.05 23.31
N ALA A 64 24.28 12.50 22.84
CA ALA A 64 25.14 13.39 23.59
C ALA A 64 24.48 14.76 23.67
N THR A 65 24.16 15.18 24.89
CA THR A 65 23.75 16.53 25.25
C THR A 65 24.76 17.55 24.69
N PRO A 66 24.35 18.62 23.98
CA PRO A 66 25.29 19.62 23.52
C PRO A 66 25.77 20.47 24.70
N ALA A 67 27.07 20.39 25.01
CA ALA A 67 27.76 21.34 25.87
C ALA A 67 28.07 22.62 25.06
N PRO A 68 27.98 23.82 25.67
CA PRO A 68 28.24 25.07 24.96
C PRO A 68 29.75 25.22 24.67
N ILE A 69 30.09 25.36 23.39
CA ILE A 69 31.45 25.61 22.93
C ILE A 69 31.77 27.10 23.19
N GLN A 70 32.63 27.37 24.18
CA GLN A 70 33.31 28.66 24.29
C GLN A 70 34.53 28.65 23.36
N VAL A 71 34.47 29.43 22.28
CA VAL A 71 35.63 29.69 21.42
C VAL A 71 36.33 30.96 21.94
N THR A 72 37.50 30.79 22.55
CA THR A 72 38.43 31.89 22.83
C THR A 72 39.32 32.06 21.59
N VAL A 73 39.19 33.19 20.89
CA VAL A 73 40.08 33.55 19.78
C VAL A 73 41.07 34.60 20.30
N GLU A 74 42.35 34.22 20.34
CA GLU A 74 43.48 35.09 20.62
C GLU A 74 43.74 35.97 19.38
N ILE A 75 43.64 37.29 19.55
CA ILE A 75 43.77 38.26 18.45
C ILE A 75 45.20 38.81 18.45
N THR A 76 46.01 38.37 17.49
CA THR A 76 47.31 38.98 17.19
C THR A 76 47.09 40.23 16.32
N SER A 77 47.49 41.40 16.82
CA SER A 77 47.31 42.70 16.15
C SER A 77 48.36 42.95 15.04
N LEU A 78 47.92 43.38 13.86
CA LEU A 78 48.73 44.10 12.87
C LEU A 78 47.96 45.33 12.37
N PRO A 79 48.65 46.42 11.96
CA PRO A 79 48.08 47.77 11.92
C PRO A 79 47.31 48.08 10.63
N ALA A 80 46.38 49.02 10.76
CA ALA A 80 45.46 49.49 9.73
C ALA A 80 46.12 50.30 8.60
N PRO A 81 45.47 50.33 7.43
CA PRO A 81 45.31 51.57 6.70
C PRO A 81 43.84 51.91 6.40
N THR A 82 43.55 53.17 6.66
CA THR A 82 42.31 53.92 6.44
C THR A 82 41.93 53.98 4.95
N ASN A 83 40.66 53.68 4.62
CA ASN A 83 39.78 54.51 3.77
C ASN A 83 38.42 53.81 3.57
N LEU A 84 37.35 54.42 4.08
CA LEU A 84 35.95 54.07 3.78
C LEU A 84 35.57 54.56 2.37
N PRO A 85 34.61 53.88 1.72
CA PRO A 85 33.33 54.56 1.49
C PRO A 85 32.07 53.70 1.73
N ALA A 86 31.03 54.40 2.20
CA ALA A 86 29.58 54.15 2.16
C ALA A 86 29.04 52.72 2.44
N GLN A 87 28.41 52.60 3.61
CA GLN A 87 27.53 51.50 4.00
C GLN A 87 26.31 51.46 3.06
N VAL A 88 26.18 50.40 2.26
CA VAL A 88 24.91 50.06 1.60
C VAL A 88 24.02 49.44 2.65
N GLU A 89 22.85 50.03 2.86
CA GLU A 89 21.79 49.51 3.72
C GLU A 89 21.38 48.12 3.19
N ALA A 90 21.66 47.07 3.96
CA ALA A 90 21.21 45.72 3.64
C ALA A 90 19.67 45.69 3.74
N PRO A 91 18.96 45.05 2.79
CA PRO A 91 17.51 44.98 2.87
C PRO A 91 17.10 44.16 4.09
N THR A 92 16.16 44.71 4.85
CA THR A 92 15.44 44.02 5.92
C THR A 92 15.01 42.64 5.43
N ALA A 93 15.39 41.60 6.16
CA ALA A 93 14.91 40.24 5.91
C ALA A 93 13.39 40.23 6.02
N THR A 94 12.71 40.07 4.90
CA THR A 94 11.28 39.76 4.87
C THR A 94 11.08 38.43 5.57
N GLU A 95 10.35 38.45 6.68
CA GLU A 95 9.85 37.26 7.36
C GLU A 95 9.02 36.45 6.35
N ILE A 96 9.51 35.27 5.97
CA ILE A 96 8.75 34.35 5.12
C ILE A 96 7.59 33.82 5.99
N PRO A 97 6.32 34.02 5.61
CA PRO A 97 5.19 33.47 6.35
C PRO A 97 5.31 31.95 6.49
N ALA A 98 4.93 31.40 7.64
CA ALA A 98 4.85 29.96 7.84
C ALA A 98 3.98 29.29 6.76
N ALA A 99 4.49 28.18 6.23
CA ALA A 99 4.00 27.45 5.06
C ALA A 99 2.57 26.84 5.24
N PRO A 100 1.88 26.50 4.12
CA PRO A 100 0.49 25.95 4.05
C PRO A 100 0.19 24.61 4.74
N THR A 101 1.13 24.05 5.52
CA THR A 101 0.98 22.75 6.18
C THR A 101 -0.03 22.78 7.32
N ALA A 102 -0.08 23.87 8.10
CA ALA A 102 -1.06 24.01 9.19
C ALA A 102 -2.51 24.10 8.68
N ASP A 103 -2.71 24.68 7.49
CA ASP A 103 -4.02 24.80 6.85
C ASP A 103 -4.51 23.43 6.33
N PHE A 104 -3.62 22.66 5.71
CA PHE A 104 -3.93 21.30 5.30
C PHE A 104 -4.25 20.38 6.48
N ASP A 105 -3.45 20.37 7.54
CA ASP A 105 -3.65 19.46 8.67
C ASP A 105 -4.96 19.74 9.42
N ALA A 106 -5.32 21.02 9.57
CA ALA A 106 -6.59 21.43 10.13
C ALA A 106 -7.75 20.98 9.24
N TRP A 107 -7.70 21.29 7.94
CA TRP A 107 -8.71 20.86 6.97
C TRP A 107 -8.88 19.34 6.96
N MET A 108 -7.79 18.58 6.95
CA MET A 108 -7.81 17.11 6.92
C MET A 108 -8.52 16.53 8.14
N LYS A 109 -8.31 17.11 9.33
CA LYS A 109 -8.89 16.60 10.57
C LYS A 109 -10.33 17.03 10.76
N ASP A 110 -10.64 18.28 10.40
CA ASP A 110 -11.90 18.90 10.79
C ASP A 110 -12.95 19.00 9.68
N ASP A 111 -12.53 19.18 8.43
CA ASP A 111 -13.39 19.55 7.30
C ASP A 111 -13.44 18.49 6.19
N ALA A 112 -12.38 17.70 6.02
CA ALA A 112 -12.30 16.70 4.97
C ALA A 112 -13.41 15.65 5.16
N ARG A 113 -14.20 15.44 4.11
CA ARG A 113 -15.27 14.44 4.11
C ARG A 113 -14.75 13.14 3.55
N ILE A 114 -14.59 12.15 4.42
CA ILE A 114 -14.09 10.82 4.09
C ILE A 114 -15.23 9.80 4.18
N LEU A 115 -15.48 9.06 3.11
CA LEU A 115 -16.40 7.93 3.07
C LEU A 115 -15.61 6.61 3.04
N VAL A 116 -15.95 5.67 3.92
CA VAL A 116 -15.19 4.43 4.09
C VAL A 116 -16.12 3.22 4.00
N TYR A 117 -15.89 2.40 2.97
CA TYR A 117 -16.37 1.03 2.90
C TYR A 117 -15.24 0.08 3.31
N GLU A 118 -15.53 -0.87 4.20
CA GLU A 118 -14.55 -1.85 4.68
C GLU A 118 -15.29 -3.13 5.07
N ASP A 119 -15.06 -4.24 4.40
CA ASP A 119 -15.83 -5.50 4.57
C ASP A 119 -15.12 -6.58 5.39
N THR A 120 -14.31 -6.13 6.36
CA THR A 120 -13.44 -6.96 7.20
C THR A 120 -13.90 -7.01 8.67
N GLN A 121 -15.20 -6.82 8.94
CA GLN A 121 -15.80 -6.74 10.29
C GLN A 121 -15.38 -7.86 11.22
N ASN A 122 -15.25 -9.07 10.67
CA ASN A 122 -14.97 -10.28 11.45
C ASN A 122 -13.48 -10.56 11.66
N ILE A 123 -12.60 -9.78 11.02
CA ILE A 123 -11.15 -10.07 10.95
C ILE A 123 -10.29 -8.86 11.34
N GLY A 124 -10.91 -7.68 11.44
CA GLY A 124 -10.31 -6.45 11.91
C GLY A 124 -10.61 -5.29 10.96
N LEU A 125 -11.01 -4.15 11.50
CA LEU A 125 -11.27 -2.94 10.72
C LEU A 125 -10.02 -2.05 10.70
N TRP A 126 -8.97 -2.52 10.03
CA TRP A 126 -7.64 -1.89 10.08
C TRP A 126 -7.62 -0.52 9.39
N ILE A 127 -8.46 -0.29 8.38
CA ILE A 127 -8.62 1.03 7.75
C ILE A 127 -9.27 1.98 8.75
N ARG A 128 -10.35 1.55 9.41
CA ARG A 128 -10.99 2.32 10.49
C ARG A 128 -10.00 2.66 11.59
N ASP A 129 -9.27 1.65 12.09
CA ASP A 129 -8.31 1.84 13.16
C ASP A 129 -7.17 2.80 12.73
N ALA A 130 -6.77 2.80 11.46
CA ALA A 130 -5.80 3.75 10.90
C ALA A 130 -6.32 5.20 10.93
N LEU A 131 -7.56 5.40 10.50
CA LEU A 131 -8.24 6.71 10.54
C LEU A 131 -8.42 7.21 11.98
N ASP A 132 -8.81 6.33 12.90
CA ASP A 132 -8.91 6.63 14.33
C ASP A 132 -7.55 7.08 14.88
N GLY A 133 -6.48 6.37 14.54
CA GLY A 133 -5.11 6.72 14.92
C GLY A 133 -4.63 8.07 14.36
N MET A 134 -5.19 8.53 13.24
CA MET A 134 -4.92 9.86 12.68
C MET A 134 -5.78 10.96 13.28
N ASN A 135 -6.81 10.61 14.06
CA ASN A 135 -7.80 11.54 14.60
C ASN A 135 -8.45 12.41 13.50
N VAL A 136 -8.87 11.78 12.40
CA VAL A 136 -9.63 12.40 11.31
C VAL A 136 -11.11 12.02 11.39
N LYS A 137 -12.01 12.88 10.92
CA LYS A 137 -13.44 12.58 10.85
C LYS A 137 -13.76 11.78 9.58
N TYR A 138 -14.60 10.76 9.70
CA TYR A 138 -15.01 9.93 8.57
C TYR A 138 -16.40 9.33 8.77
N THR A 139 -17.03 8.93 7.66
CA THR A 139 -18.27 8.14 7.65
C THR A 139 -17.92 6.71 7.26
N HIS A 140 -17.97 5.79 8.21
CA HIS A 140 -17.72 4.36 7.98
C HIS A 140 -19.04 3.61 7.89
N VAL A 141 -19.21 2.87 6.80
CA VAL A 141 -20.45 2.13 6.52
C VAL A 141 -20.26 0.62 6.65
N GLY A 142 -19.06 0.16 7.05
CA GLY A 142 -18.72 -1.26 7.10
C GLY A 142 -18.95 -1.95 5.75
N ASP A 143 -19.63 -3.09 5.78
CA ASP A 143 -19.98 -3.95 4.66
C ASP A 143 -21.38 -3.63 4.09
N ALA A 144 -22.04 -2.59 4.62
CA ALA A 144 -23.39 -2.21 4.21
C ALA A 144 -23.39 -1.57 2.82
N LEU A 145 -23.40 -2.41 1.78
CA LEU A 145 -23.39 -2.01 0.36
C LEU A 145 -24.49 -1.02 0.00
N GLY A 146 -25.70 -1.21 0.56
CA GLY A 146 -26.82 -0.28 0.35
C GLY A 146 -26.50 1.13 0.86
N THR A 147 -26.06 1.23 2.13
CA THR A 147 -25.66 2.50 2.75
C THR A 147 -24.45 3.12 2.06
N PHE A 148 -23.51 2.30 1.57
CA PHE A 148 -22.39 2.80 0.78
C PHE A 148 -22.87 3.45 -0.52
N MET A 149 -23.74 2.77 -1.27
CA MET A 149 -24.32 3.30 -2.51
C MET A 149 -25.17 4.55 -2.26
N GLU A 150 -25.96 4.59 -1.18
CA GLU A 150 -26.72 5.78 -0.76
C GLU A 150 -25.78 6.98 -0.54
N ASN A 151 -24.66 6.79 0.15
CA ASN A 151 -23.68 7.85 0.36
C ASN A 151 -22.97 8.25 -0.95
N LEU A 152 -22.66 7.29 -1.82
CA LEU A 152 -22.10 7.55 -3.15
C LEU A 152 -23.07 8.32 -4.07
N ASN A 153 -24.37 8.14 -3.92
CA ASN A 153 -25.40 8.86 -4.67
C ASN A 153 -25.88 10.15 -3.98
N SER A 154 -25.45 10.39 -2.74
CA SER A 154 -25.81 11.60 -2.00
C SER A 154 -25.24 12.87 -2.65
N GLY A 155 -25.81 14.02 -2.28
CA GLY A 155 -25.29 15.34 -2.65
C GLY A 155 -23.96 15.71 -1.97
N ILE A 156 -23.41 14.85 -1.10
CA ILE A 156 -22.15 15.10 -0.41
C ILE A 156 -21.01 15.06 -1.41
N GLN A 157 -20.17 16.09 -1.37
CA GLN A 157 -18.94 16.16 -2.15
C GLN A 157 -17.81 15.53 -1.36
N TRP A 158 -17.71 14.20 -1.41
CA TRP A 158 -16.64 13.48 -0.73
C TRP A 158 -15.26 13.94 -1.21
N ASP A 159 -14.38 14.21 -0.26
CA ASP A 159 -12.99 14.58 -0.52
C ASP A 159 -12.15 13.33 -0.73
N LEU A 160 -12.40 12.28 0.05
CA LEU A 160 -11.81 10.96 -0.12
C LEU A 160 -12.88 9.87 -0.02
N ILE A 161 -12.84 8.93 -0.96
CA ILE A 161 -13.57 7.66 -0.88
C ILE A 161 -12.53 6.56 -0.64
N ILE A 162 -12.78 5.71 0.35
CA ILE A 162 -11.98 4.52 0.62
C ILE A 162 -12.83 3.27 0.36
N VAL A 163 -12.28 2.35 -0.43
CA VAL A 163 -12.86 1.02 -0.68
C VAL A 163 -11.88 -0.03 -0.18
N GLY A 164 -12.11 -0.56 1.02
CA GLY A 164 -11.47 -1.75 1.55
C GLY A 164 -12.33 -2.98 1.25
N ALA A 165 -12.25 -3.49 0.02
CA ALA A 165 -13.03 -4.64 -0.39
C ALA A 165 -12.14 -5.89 -0.40
N GLU A 166 -12.14 -6.61 0.71
CA GLU A 166 -11.46 -7.88 0.84
C GLU A 166 -12.36 -9.07 0.49
N SER A 167 -13.66 -8.96 0.74
CA SER A 167 -14.63 -9.95 0.26
C SER A 167 -14.89 -9.74 -1.24
N LYS A 168 -14.45 -10.71 -2.05
CA LYS A 168 -14.45 -10.67 -3.53
C LYS A 168 -15.84 -10.50 -4.16
N THR A 169 -16.91 -10.51 -3.38
CA THR A 169 -18.30 -10.38 -3.83
C THR A 169 -18.93 -9.01 -3.56
N SER A 170 -18.22 -8.12 -2.85
CA SER A 170 -18.83 -6.92 -2.28
C SER A 170 -19.00 -5.77 -3.28
N VAL A 171 -17.92 -5.12 -3.68
CA VAL A 171 -17.97 -3.87 -4.46
C VAL A 171 -17.76 -4.16 -5.94
N GLN A 172 -18.86 -4.27 -6.68
CA GLN A 172 -18.83 -4.61 -8.11
C GLN A 172 -19.85 -3.79 -8.91
N GLY A 173 -19.74 -3.82 -10.24
CA GLY A 173 -20.77 -3.22 -11.08
C GLY A 173 -20.92 -1.71 -10.87
N GLU A 174 -22.14 -1.25 -10.54
CA GLU A 174 -22.53 0.17 -10.53
C GLU A 174 -21.77 1.07 -9.55
N PHE A 175 -21.21 0.50 -8.48
CA PHE A 175 -20.35 1.26 -7.56
C PHE A 175 -19.20 1.93 -8.32
N TRP A 176 -18.62 1.21 -9.28
CA TRP A 176 -17.46 1.67 -10.02
C TRP A 176 -17.78 2.79 -11.01
N ASP A 177 -19.00 2.87 -11.53
CA ASP A 177 -19.39 3.99 -12.41
C ASP A 177 -19.50 5.29 -11.63
N VAL A 178 -20.15 5.24 -10.46
CA VAL A 178 -20.30 6.42 -9.59
C VAL A 178 -18.94 6.88 -9.06
N ILE A 179 -18.09 5.94 -8.63
CA ILE A 179 -16.73 6.23 -8.16
C ILE A 179 -15.89 6.82 -9.31
N SER A 180 -15.92 6.20 -10.50
CA SER A 180 -15.18 6.68 -11.68
C SER A 180 -15.57 8.10 -12.05
N GLU A 181 -16.87 8.42 -12.03
CA GLU A 181 -17.35 9.76 -12.32
C GLU A 181 -16.84 10.77 -11.28
N ARG A 182 -16.95 10.46 -9.98
CA ARG A 182 -16.48 11.34 -8.90
C ARG A 182 -14.98 11.62 -9.00
N VAL A 183 -14.18 10.58 -9.24
CA VAL A 183 -12.71 10.71 -9.39
C VAL A 183 -12.33 11.55 -10.60
N SER A 184 -12.94 11.28 -11.75
CA SER A 184 -12.54 11.87 -13.03
C SER A 184 -13.17 13.24 -13.32
N ARG A 185 -14.36 13.53 -12.78
CA ARG A 185 -15.11 14.78 -13.07
C ARG A 185 -15.18 15.73 -11.89
N LYS A 186 -15.12 15.22 -10.66
CA LYS A 186 -15.26 16.03 -9.43
C LYS A 186 -13.98 16.13 -8.61
N ASN A 187 -12.88 15.59 -9.14
CA ASN A 187 -11.56 15.56 -8.49
C ASN A 187 -11.56 14.90 -7.10
N THR A 188 -12.56 14.07 -6.78
CA THR A 188 -12.58 13.28 -5.53
C THR A 188 -11.35 12.36 -5.49
N ALA A 189 -10.72 12.24 -4.33
CA ALA A 189 -9.66 11.27 -4.11
C ALA A 189 -10.22 9.87 -3.84
N LEU A 190 -9.44 8.85 -4.19
CA LEU A 190 -9.79 7.44 -4.01
C LEU A 190 -8.61 6.65 -3.47
N ILE A 191 -8.85 5.83 -2.46
CA ILE A 191 -7.96 4.72 -2.11
C ILE A 191 -8.79 3.44 -2.25
N ALA A 192 -8.36 2.55 -3.14
CA ALA A 192 -9.08 1.31 -3.44
C ALA A 192 -8.16 0.12 -3.20
N GLU A 193 -8.48 -0.67 -2.18
CA GLU A 193 -8.00 -2.03 -2.01
C GLU A 193 -8.99 -2.97 -2.71
N VAL A 194 -8.56 -3.48 -3.86
CA VAL A 194 -9.32 -4.40 -4.70
C VAL A 194 -8.34 -5.42 -5.27
N TRP A 195 -8.27 -6.57 -4.62
CA TRP A 195 -7.28 -7.63 -4.88
C TRP A 195 -7.84 -8.79 -5.71
N TYR A 196 -8.96 -8.53 -6.43
CA TYR A 196 -9.71 -9.45 -7.31
C TYR A 196 -10.11 -8.76 -8.63
N LEU A 197 -9.19 -7.97 -9.18
CA LEU A 197 -9.26 -7.41 -10.52
C LEU A 197 -9.32 -8.47 -11.63
N ASP A 198 -8.97 -9.73 -11.37
CA ASP A 198 -9.26 -10.83 -12.30
C ASP A 198 -10.77 -10.95 -12.61
N LEU A 199 -11.62 -10.70 -11.61
CA LEU A 199 -13.08 -10.72 -11.74
C LEU A 199 -13.64 -9.40 -12.28
N LEU A 200 -12.97 -8.28 -11.98
CA LEU A 200 -13.51 -6.93 -12.23
C LEU A 200 -12.89 -6.20 -13.40
N GLY A 201 -11.62 -6.47 -13.73
CA GLY A 201 -10.74 -5.58 -14.51
C GLY A 201 -11.23 -5.26 -15.92
N GLU A 202 -11.99 -6.17 -16.53
CA GLU A 202 -12.63 -5.97 -17.84
C GLU A 202 -14.10 -5.52 -17.75
N GLY A 203 -14.65 -5.42 -16.53
CA GLY A 203 -16.00 -4.98 -16.22
C GLY A 203 -16.12 -3.47 -15.97
N ARG A 204 -17.04 -3.07 -15.09
CA ARG A 204 -17.40 -1.65 -14.86
C ARG A 204 -16.34 -0.82 -14.14
N ILE A 205 -15.29 -1.43 -13.57
CA ILE A 205 -14.12 -0.72 -13.03
C ILE A 205 -13.17 -0.24 -14.15
N LYS A 206 -13.28 -0.78 -15.37
CA LYS A 206 -12.38 -0.50 -16.49
C LYS A 206 -12.20 0.99 -16.80
N PRO A 207 -13.22 1.86 -16.74
CA PRO A 207 -13.03 3.30 -16.95
C PRO A 207 -12.07 3.92 -15.92
N LEU A 208 -12.16 3.53 -14.64
CA LEU A 208 -11.23 3.96 -13.60
C LEU A 208 -9.82 3.47 -13.89
N LEU A 209 -9.64 2.18 -14.18
CA LEU A 209 -8.31 1.60 -14.48
C LEU A 209 -7.68 2.26 -15.71
N THR A 210 -8.49 2.46 -16.76
CA THR A 210 -8.06 3.11 -18.00
C THR A 210 -7.65 4.56 -17.75
N GLY A 211 -8.46 5.33 -17.04
CA GLY A 211 -8.15 6.72 -16.71
C GLY A 211 -6.96 6.85 -15.75
N CYS A 212 -6.78 5.87 -14.86
CA CYS A 212 -5.61 5.75 -14.01
C CYS A 212 -4.36 5.35 -14.81
N GLY A 213 -4.50 4.68 -15.95
CA GLY A 213 -3.40 4.24 -16.80
C GLY A 213 -2.77 2.91 -16.36
N VAL A 214 -3.54 2.04 -15.69
CA VAL A 214 -3.13 0.71 -15.26
C VAL A 214 -4.00 -0.37 -15.90
N ARG A 215 -3.49 -1.60 -15.96
CA ARG A 215 -4.21 -2.76 -16.48
C ARG A 215 -3.96 -3.96 -15.59
N PHE A 216 -4.99 -4.79 -15.45
CA PHE A 216 -4.82 -6.14 -14.94
C PHE A 216 -3.79 -6.89 -15.79
N GLN A 217 -2.88 -7.61 -15.14
CA GLN A 217 -1.86 -8.40 -15.78
C GLN A 217 -2.15 -9.89 -15.64
N ARG A 218 -2.33 -10.37 -14.40
CA ARG A 218 -2.61 -11.77 -14.06
C ARG A 218 -2.86 -11.92 -12.55
N ASP A 219 -3.46 -13.04 -12.17
CA ASP A 219 -3.60 -13.46 -10.78
C ASP A 219 -2.24 -13.62 -10.11
N TRP A 220 -2.21 -13.30 -8.81
CA TRP A 220 -1.09 -13.56 -7.92
C TRP A 220 -1.50 -14.61 -6.87
N PRO A 221 -1.23 -15.90 -7.11
CA PRO A 221 -1.80 -16.97 -6.31
C PRO A 221 -1.17 -17.12 -4.92
N LEU A 222 0.13 -16.84 -4.80
CA LEU A 222 0.89 -16.91 -3.55
C LEU A 222 1.84 -15.72 -3.50
N ALA A 223 1.74 -14.95 -2.42
CA ALA A 223 2.67 -13.86 -2.18
C ALA A 223 3.92 -14.33 -1.44
N GLU A 224 5.01 -13.62 -1.73
CA GLU A 224 6.26 -13.72 -1.00
C GLU A 224 6.51 -12.39 -0.30
N SER A 225 6.91 -11.38 -1.07
CA SER A 225 7.29 -10.08 -0.58
C SER A 225 6.86 -8.99 -1.57
N ILE A 226 6.38 -7.88 -1.04
CA ILE A 226 6.09 -6.67 -1.78
C ILE A 226 7.23 -5.69 -1.55
N TYR A 227 7.85 -5.28 -2.65
CA TYR A 227 8.94 -4.32 -2.63
C TYR A 227 8.47 -2.96 -3.09
N TRP A 228 8.98 -1.91 -2.44
CA TRP A 228 8.79 -0.55 -2.92
C TRP A 228 9.59 -0.33 -4.20
N LEU A 229 8.89 -0.03 -5.27
CA LEU A 229 9.47 0.30 -6.55
C LEU A 229 9.93 1.77 -6.58
N GLN A 230 9.32 2.60 -5.74
CA GLN A 230 9.62 4.03 -5.63
C GLN A 230 9.75 4.39 -4.14
N PRO A 231 10.86 3.97 -3.48
CA PRO A 231 10.99 4.05 -2.02
C PRO A 231 10.96 5.49 -1.49
N ASP A 232 11.33 6.48 -2.31
CA ASP A 232 11.34 7.90 -1.92
C ASP A 232 9.96 8.56 -2.04
N GLN A 233 8.93 7.84 -2.49
CA GLN A 233 7.59 8.41 -2.63
C GLN A 233 6.99 8.76 -1.26
N PRO A 234 6.29 9.91 -1.14
CA PRO A 234 5.67 10.33 0.12
C PRO A 234 4.72 9.29 0.73
N VAL A 235 4.08 8.47 -0.11
CA VAL A 235 3.20 7.37 0.30
C VAL A 235 3.88 6.33 1.20
N PHE A 236 5.22 6.28 1.23
CA PHE A 236 5.98 5.37 2.10
C PHE A 236 6.70 6.09 3.26
N ASN A 237 6.71 7.43 3.26
CA ASN A 237 7.55 8.21 4.17
C ASN A 237 6.84 9.36 4.88
N ALA A 238 5.56 9.60 4.59
CA ALA A 238 4.80 10.69 5.20
C ALA A 238 3.34 10.27 5.48
N PRO A 239 2.81 10.48 6.70
CA PRO A 239 3.50 11.06 7.87
C PRO A 239 4.43 10.06 8.58
N ASN A 240 4.37 8.78 8.21
CA ASN A 240 5.16 7.72 8.81
C ASN A 240 6.15 7.12 7.81
N THR A 241 7.23 6.54 8.32
CA THR A 241 8.07 5.62 7.53
C THR A 241 7.46 4.22 7.61
N SER A 242 6.92 3.71 6.50
CA SER A 242 6.54 2.30 6.40
C SER A 242 7.78 1.45 6.08
N MET A 243 7.65 0.13 5.92
CA MET A 243 8.72 -0.71 5.37
C MET A 243 8.15 -1.56 4.22
N PRO A 244 8.99 -2.07 3.30
CA PRO A 244 8.55 -3.09 2.35
C PRO A 244 7.87 -4.26 3.07
N LEU A 245 6.76 -4.74 2.51
CA LEU A 245 5.96 -5.80 3.13
C LEU A 245 6.57 -7.16 2.78
N ILE A 246 7.56 -7.57 3.56
CA ILE A 246 8.29 -8.84 3.38
C ILE A 246 7.76 -9.98 4.27
N HIS A 247 6.85 -9.65 5.19
CA HIS A 247 6.28 -10.58 6.17
C HIS A 247 4.90 -11.04 5.74
N TYR A 248 4.82 -11.80 4.65
CA TYR A 248 3.56 -12.39 4.20
C TYR A 248 3.05 -13.44 5.21
N ASN A 249 1.83 -13.24 5.69
CA ASN A 249 1.12 -14.11 6.60
C ASN A 249 -0.29 -14.33 6.07
N ILE A 250 -0.44 -15.33 5.20
CA ILE A 250 -1.68 -15.63 4.49
C ILE A 250 -2.88 -15.74 5.44
N TYR A 251 -3.86 -14.88 5.20
CA TYR A 251 -5.19 -14.96 5.78
C TYR A 251 -6.17 -15.61 4.80
N TRP A 252 -6.18 -15.13 3.56
CA TRP A 252 -7.08 -15.66 2.54
C TRP A 252 -6.44 -16.84 1.78
N SER A 253 -6.96 -18.04 2.01
CA SER A 253 -6.50 -19.22 1.28
C SER A 253 -6.85 -19.12 -0.21
N ALA A 254 -5.85 -19.30 -1.08
CA ALA A 254 -5.94 -19.49 -2.55
C ALA A 254 -5.68 -18.30 -3.48
N GLN A 255 -5.44 -17.09 -2.97
CA GLN A 255 -4.95 -15.96 -3.78
C GLN A 255 -4.32 -14.94 -2.83
N ALA A 256 -3.26 -14.25 -3.27
CA ALA A 256 -2.66 -13.14 -2.52
C ALA A 256 -3.04 -11.77 -3.10
N GLY A 257 -3.53 -11.76 -4.34
CA GLY A 257 -3.99 -10.57 -5.02
C GLY A 257 -3.94 -10.72 -6.52
N ASP A 258 -3.80 -9.57 -7.18
CA ASP A 258 -3.62 -9.48 -8.62
C ASP A 258 -2.46 -8.57 -8.97
N LEU A 259 -1.77 -8.93 -10.04
CA LEU A 259 -0.71 -8.11 -10.58
C LEU A 259 -1.27 -7.12 -11.58
N ILE A 260 -0.78 -5.89 -11.51
CA ILE A 260 -1.08 -4.82 -12.44
C ILE A 260 0.17 -4.38 -13.19
N LYS A 261 -0.05 -3.81 -14.38
CA LYS A 261 0.99 -3.20 -15.20
C LYS A 261 0.53 -1.84 -15.73
N LEU A 262 1.48 -1.00 -16.09
CA LEU A 262 1.21 0.28 -16.72
C LEU A 262 0.69 0.07 -18.14
N ALA A 263 -0.30 0.88 -18.53
CA ALA A 263 -0.70 1.00 -19.93
C ALA A 263 0.40 1.73 -20.72
N PRO A 264 0.55 1.46 -22.05
CA PRO A 264 1.46 2.23 -22.89
C PRO A 264 1.16 3.74 -22.82
N GLY A 265 2.19 4.56 -22.57
CA GLY A 265 2.03 6.02 -22.44
C GLY A 265 1.35 6.49 -21.16
N SER A 266 1.18 5.61 -20.16
CA SER A 266 0.60 5.96 -18.87
C SER A 266 1.46 6.93 -18.06
N ASN A 267 0.80 7.84 -17.36
CA ASN A 267 1.41 8.71 -16.35
C ASN A 267 1.28 8.14 -14.92
N ALA A 268 0.68 6.96 -14.77
CA ALA A 268 0.62 6.27 -13.48
C ALA A 268 2.01 5.83 -13.03
N THR A 269 2.17 5.70 -11.72
CA THR A 269 3.39 5.15 -11.12
C THR A 269 3.06 3.88 -10.37
N LEU A 270 3.75 2.77 -10.69
CA LEU A 270 3.76 1.60 -9.80
C LEU A 270 4.64 1.92 -8.59
N LEU A 271 4.01 1.93 -7.42
CA LEU A 271 4.64 2.25 -6.15
C LEU A 271 5.29 1.02 -5.52
N ALA A 272 4.65 -0.14 -5.67
CA ALA A 272 5.13 -1.41 -5.14
C ALA A 272 4.83 -2.57 -6.09
N GLY A 273 5.64 -3.62 -6.02
CA GLY A 273 5.53 -4.80 -6.86
C GLY A 273 6.34 -5.97 -6.33
N ILE A 274 6.24 -7.11 -7.00
CA ILE A 274 6.87 -8.37 -6.56
C ILE A 274 8.31 -8.52 -7.07
N PHE A 275 8.77 -7.63 -7.96
CA PHE A 275 10.14 -7.59 -8.44
C PHE A 275 10.70 -6.17 -8.37
N GLN A 276 11.73 -5.95 -7.53
CA GLN A 276 12.32 -4.62 -7.31
C GLN A 276 12.73 -3.86 -8.58
N LYS A 277 13.15 -4.59 -9.62
CA LYS A 277 13.64 -4.02 -10.88
C LYS A 277 12.56 -3.81 -11.93
N GLN A 278 11.36 -4.35 -11.73
CA GLN A 278 10.23 -4.18 -12.65
C GLN A 278 9.41 -2.96 -12.22
N LYS A 279 9.55 -1.86 -12.97
CA LYS A 279 8.90 -0.57 -12.64
C LYS A 279 7.61 -0.33 -13.42
N SER A 280 7.30 -1.17 -14.41
CA SER A 280 6.16 -1.00 -15.32
C SER A 280 5.21 -2.20 -15.35
N ASP A 281 5.56 -3.31 -14.73
CA ASP A 281 4.75 -4.52 -14.61
C ASP A 281 5.01 -5.24 -13.29
N TYR A 282 4.21 -6.28 -13.00
CA TYR A 282 4.24 -7.03 -11.73
C TYR A 282 4.04 -6.14 -10.50
N GLY A 283 3.29 -5.05 -10.66
CA GLY A 283 2.92 -4.14 -9.59
C GLY A 283 1.75 -4.68 -8.77
N VAL A 284 1.65 -4.23 -7.52
CA VAL A 284 0.53 -4.51 -6.61
C VAL A 284 0.02 -3.24 -5.90
N LEU A 285 0.70 -2.12 -6.13
CA LEU A 285 0.31 -0.80 -5.64
C LEU A 285 0.63 0.23 -6.72
N ALA A 286 -0.35 1.04 -7.09
CA ALA A 286 -0.18 2.12 -8.07
C ALA A 286 -0.77 3.43 -7.56
N THR A 287 -0.23 4.53 -8.08
CA THR A 287 -0.80 5.87 -7.92
C THR A 287 -1.00 6.56 -9.26
N CYS A 288 -2.06 7.35 -9.37
CA CYS A 288 -2.45 8.07 -10.59
C CYS A 288 -3.30 9.31 -10.23
N TYR A 289 -3.79 10.03 -11.26
CA TYR A 289 -4.54 11.28 -11.08
C TYR A 289 -3.80 12.28 -10.17
N ASP A 290 -2.52 12.51 -10.47
CA ASP A 290 -1.64 13.42 -9.72
C ASP A 290 -1.56 13.05 -8.23
N GLY A 291 -1.64 11.76 -7.92
CA GLY A 291 -1.55 11.23 -6.56
C GLY A 291 -2.87 11.24 -5.78
N ARG A 292 -4.00 11.60 -6.40
CA ARG A 292 -5.34 11.52 -5.79
C ARG A 292 -5.94 10.12 -5.79
N VAL A 293 -5.33 9.17 -6.50
CA VAL A 293 -5.81 7.79 -6.54
C VAL A 293 -4.69 6.84 -6.15
N ILE A 294 -4.96 5.98 -5.17
CA ILE A 294 -4.14 4.81 -4.84
C ILE A 294 -4.95 3.55 -5.14
N LEU A 295 -4.35 2.63 -5.90
CA LEU A 295 -4.91 1.32 -6.19
C LEU A 295 -4.00 0.25 -5.58
N GLN A 296 -4.50 -0.46 -4.57
CA GLN A 296 -3.87 -1.58 -3.91
C GLN A 296 -4.55 -2.88 -4.38
N THR A 297 -3.76 -3.85 -4.82
CA THR A 297 -4.26 -5.13 -5.36
C THR A 297 -3.75 -6.33 -4.58
N PHE A 298 -3.42 -6.13 -3.30
CA PHE A 298 -3.11 -7.15 -2.31
C PHE A 298 -3.99 -6.95 -1.07
N SER A 299 -4.25 -8.02 -0.32
CA SER A 299 -5.02 -7.95 0.94
C SER A 299 -4.17 -7.40 2.08
N ASN A 300 -4.74 -6.50 2.87
CA ASN A 300 -4.14 -6.03 4.13
C ASN A 300 -3.91 -7.18 5.11
N HIS A 301 -4.92 -8.03 5.30
CA HIS A 301 -4.93 -9.07 6.33
C HIS A 301 -3.90 -10.19 6.08
N ASP A 302 -3.30 -10.20 4.90
CA ASP A 302 -2.18 -11.05 4.53
C ASP A 302 -0.81 -10.55 5.06
N TYR A 303 -0.76 -9.41 5.77
CA TYR A 303 0.47 -8.82 6.31
C TYR A 303 0.33 -8.42 7.78
N ARG A 304 1.44 -8.00 8.39
CA ARG A 304 1.41 -7.55 9.78
C ARG A 304 0.62 -6.26 9.93
N ARG A 305 -0.29 -6.24 10.91
CA ARG A 305 -1.16 -5.11 11.20
C ARG A 305 -0.39 -3.81 11.44
N ASP A 306 0.72 -3.83 12.17
CA ASP A 306 1.52 -2.63 12.44
C ASP A 306 2.11 -1.99 11.17
N GLU A 307 2.57 -2.81 10.22
CA GLU A 307 3.09 -2.35 8.93
C GLU A 307 1.97 -1.76 8.05
N ILE A 308 0.83 -2.44 7.97
CA ILE A 308 -0.33 -2.02 7.18
C ILE A 308 -0.95 -0.74 7.74
N MET A 309 -1.05 -0.62 9.06
CA MET A 309 -1.56 0.58 9.73
C MET A 309 -0.78 1.84 9.33
N LEU A 310 0.56 1.79 9.38
CA LEU A 310 1.40 2.93 8.98
C LEU A 310 1.21 3.26 7.49
N LEU A 311 1.11 2.23 6.66
CA LEU A 311 0.90 2.37 5.22
C LEU A 311 -0.43 3.04 4.89
N TRP A 312 -1.52 2.65 5.55
CA TRP A 312 -2.84 3.29 5.37
C TRP A 312 -2.86 4.73 5.85
N GLN A 313 -2.19 5.05 6.96
CA GLN A 313 -2.06 6.43 7.41
C GLN A 313 -1.34 7.29 6.37
N ASN A 314 -0.31 6.74 5.73
CA ASN A 314 0.37 7.41 4.63
C ASN A 314 -0.51 7.55 3.39
N TYR A 315 -1.30 6.52 3.04
CA TYR A 315 -2.25 6.60 1.93
C TYR A 315 -3.21 7.76 2.14
N VAL A 316 -3.92 7.76 3.28
CA VAL A 316 -4.92 8.77 3.62
C VAL A 316 -4.31 10.17 3.58
N TYR A 317 -3.19 10.38 4.26
CA TYR A 317 -2.53 11.69 4.33
C TYR A 317 -2.13 12.20 2.94
N ASN A 318 -1.42 11.40 2.14
CA ASN A 318 -0.92 11.87 0.84
C ASN A 318 -2.05 12.04 -0.18
N THR A 319 -3.03 11.14 -0.20
CA THR A 319 -4.16 11.26 -1.12
C THR A 319 -5.03 12.47 -0.77
N LEU A 320 -5.27 12.76 0.52
CA LEU A 320 -5.97 13.98 0.94
C LEU A 320 -5.15 15.24 0.66
N LYS A 321 -3.83 15.19 0.82
CA LYS A 321 -2.95 16.33 0.47
C LYS A 321 -3.03 16.67 -1.02
N ASN A 322 -3.00 15.67 -1.88
CA ASN A 322 -3.17 15.86 -3.33
C ASN A 322 -4.59 16.33 -3.68
N ARG A 323 -5.61 15.87 -2.94
CA ARG A 323 -6.98 16.38 -3.08
C ARG A 323 -7.07 17.86 -2.70
N PHE A 324 -6.50 18.24 -1.55
CA PHE A 324 -6.50 19.60 -1.03
C PHE A 324 -5.90 20.59 -2.03
N ALA A 325 -4.81 20.21 -2.69
CA ALA A 325 -4.16 21.01 -3.74
C ALA A 325 -5.03 21.25 -4.99
N THR A 326 -6.17 20.56 -5.12
CA THR A 326 -7.14 20.73 -6.22
C THR A 326 -8.43 21.42 -5.79
N LEU A 327 -8.52 21.86 -4.53
CA LEU A 327 -9.66 22.65 -4.07
C LEU A 327 -9.63 24.05 -4.72
N PRO A 328 -10.80 24.64 -5.03
CA PRO A 328 -10.90 25.92 -5.73
C PRO A 328 -10.33 27.11 -4.96
#